data_AF-A0AAN6KR05-F1
#
_entry.id   AF-A0AAN6KR05-F1
#
_cell.length_a   1.000
_cell.length_b   1.000
_cell.length_c   1.000
_cell.angle_alpha   90.00
_cell.angle_beta   90.00
_cell.angle_gamma   90.00
#
_symmetry.space_group_name_H-M   'P 1'
#
loop_
_entity.id
_entity.type
_entity.pdbx_description
1 polymer ?
#
loop_
_entity_poly.entity_id
_entity_poly.type
_entity_poly.pdbx_seq_one_letter_code
_entity_poly.pdbx_strand_id
1 'polypeptide(L)'
;MAVPASPSPAVPPDYFSVRPSPRATRPPPTVHQRIGTPGSPRTPLLGRSISSQFPGTPGSFRGSEPEDVVVYELDARQISAGFAGESRARCIVRFTPEMGRRAGDYREYDVRYDRRNAKSSKRKGWGEDYELYRTLDLRNQDLGLVTDQLERAVRTIHADSLQLDSKTLKAVLVVPSLLPTPLLDVALKVLFSHHTQPPSVAIMTTPVLATVGAGLRDALVVEVGWEESVVTAVGEYKAVFQRRSVRAAKMVVHEMAKVLELEAYRQERDGVEVMANASDGMVQTTE
;
A
#
# COMPACT_ATOMS: atom_id res chain seq x y z
N MET A 1 58.19 45.65 -34.84
CA MET A 1 57.67 45.31 -33.50
C MET A 1 57.09 43.92 -33.59
N ALA A 2 57.80 42.93 -33.05
CA ALA A 2 57.42 41.52 -33.10
C ALA A 2 56.42 41.21 -31.97
N VAL A 3 55.29 40.63 -32.33
CA VAL A 3 54.26 40.15 -31.39
C VAL A 3 54.63 38.72 -30.99
N PRO A 4 54.70 38.39 -29.69
CA PRO A 4 55.12 37.06 -29.23
C PRO A 4 54.02 36.01 -29.38
N ALA A 5 54.47 34.78 -29.64
CA ALA A 5 53.66 33.59 -29.87
C ALA A 5 52.93 33.08 -28.62
N SER A 6 51.71 32.56 -28.84
CA SER A 6 50.85 31.89 -27.87
C SER A 6 51.39 30.51 -27.43
N PRO A 7 51.16 30.06 -26.18
CA PRO A 7 51.63 28.78 -25.67
C PRO A 7 50.77 27.58 -26.10
N SER A 8 51.44 26.43 -26.25
CA SER A 8 50.92 25.10 -26.60
C SER A 8 50.10 24.43 -25.47
N PRO A 9 49.24 23.44 -25.78
CA PRO A 9 48.29 22.86 -24.83
C PRO A 9 48.90 21.86 -23.84
N ALA A 10 48.27 21.78 -22.66
CA ALA A 10 48.66 20.98 -21.51
C ALA A 10 48.41 19.46 -21.68
N VAL A 11 49.35 18.67 -21.16
CA VAL A 11 49.30 17.20 -21.02
C VAL A 11 48.54 16.84 -19.73
N PRO A 12 47.67 15.81 -19.70
CA PRO A 12 46.97 15.38 -18.48
C PRO A 12 47.89 14.58 -17.54
N PRO A 13 47.76 14.69 -16.21
CA PRO A 13 48.62 13.97 -15.27
C PRO A 13 48.20 12.50 -15.07
N ASP A 14 49.20 11.62 -15.09
CA ASP A 14 49.10 10.18 -14.83
C ASP A 14 48.73 9.88 -13.36
N TYR A 15 47.69 9.06 -13.17
CA TYR A 15 47.07 8.75 -11.88
C TYR A 15 47.76 7.61 -11.08
N PHE A 16 48.86 7.04 -11.58
CA PHE A 16 49.47 5.83 -11.02
C PHE A 16 50.89 6.06 -10.49
N SER A 17 51.06 6.96 -9.52
CA SER A 17 52.23 6.92 -8.64
C SER A 17 51.98 7.63 -7.31
N VAL A 18 51.36 6.92 -6.35
CA VAL A 18 51.36 7.35 -4.95
C VAL A 18 51.78 6.17 -4.06
N ARG A 19 52.90 6.38 -3.35
CA ARG A 19 53.41 5.50 -2.29
C ARG A 19 52.47 5.53 -1.06
N PRO A 20 52.22 4.40 -0.38
CA PRO A 20 51.47 4.41 0.88
C PRO A 20 52.33 4.88 2.06
N SER A 21 51.79 5.81 2.84
CA SER A 21 52.31 6.28 4.14
C SER A 21 51.92 5.31 5.28
N PRO A 22 52.71 5.20 6.36
CA PRO A 22 52.55 4.18 7.38
C PRO A 22 51.39 4.49 8.36
N ARG A 23 50.55 3.48 8.58
CA ARG A 23 49.38 3.50 9.47
C ARG A 23 49.78 3.25 10.93
N ALA A 24 49.20 4.04 11.83
CA ALA A 24 49.30 3.93 13.27
C ALA A 24 48.94 2.53 13.80
N THR A 25 49.76 2.04 14.74
CA THR A 25 49.72 0.74 15.39
C THR A 25 48.67 0.69 16.52
N ARG A 26 47.79 -0.32 16.48
CA ARG A 26 46.91 -0.76 17.58
C ARG A 26 47.68 -1.74 18.47
N PRO A 27 47.53 -1.74 19.81
CA PRO A 27 48.27 -2.66 20.68
C PRO A 27 47.72 -4.10 20.58
N PRO A 28 48.57 -5.13 20.77
CA PRO A 28 48.16 -6.53 20.68
C PRO A 28 47.56 -7.04 22.00
N PRO A 29 46.62 -8.01 21.98
CA PRO A 29 46.20 -8.69 23.18
C PRO A 29 47.23 -9.74 23.62
N THR A 30 47.37 -9.82 24.94
CA THR A 30 48.26 -10.63 25.76
C THR A 30 48.24 -12.11 25.40
N VAL A 31 49.42 -12.68 25.14
CA VAL A 31 49.65 -14.11 24.96
C VAL A 31 49.85 -14.75 26.33
N HIS A 32 48.87 -15.53 26.82
CA HIS A 32 49.13 -16.51 27.89
C HIS A 32 49.70 -17.79 27.26
N GLN A 33 50.85 -18.22 27.77
CA GLN A 33 51.65 -19.31 27.27
C GLN A 33 51.35 -20.62 28.03
N ARG A 34 50.94 -21.66 27.27
CA ARG A 34 51.20 -23.13 27.39
C ARG A 34 50.86 -23.83 28.73
N ILE A 35 50.18 -24.99 28.74
CA ILE A 35 50.75 -26.33 28.48
C ILE A 35 49.59 -27.33 28.25
N GLY A 36 49.70 -28.18 27.22
CA GLY A 36 48.80 -29.32 27.03
C GLY A 36 49.28 -30.23 25.90
N THR A 37 49.72 -31.44 26.25
CA THR A 37 50.18 -32.53 25.38
C THR A 37 49.06 -33.11 24.49
N PRO A 38 49.37 -33.72 23.32
CA PRO A 38 48.37 -34.13 22.35
C PRO A 38 47.89 -35.57 22.58
N GLY A 39 46.59 -35.77 22.70
CA GLY A 39 45.99 -37.10 22.76
C GLY A 39 44.47 -37.04 22.88
N SER A 40 43.79 -37.32 21.76
CA SER A 40 42.34 -37.58 21.59
C SER A 40 41.53 -36.45 20.91
N PRO A 41 40.79 -36.75 19.81
CA PRO A 41 40.01 -35.77 19.07
C PRO A 41 38.68 -35.53 19.80
N ARG A 42 38.54 -34.38 20.47
CA ARG A 42 37.24 -33.86 20.91
C ARG A 42 36.88 -32.62 20.10
N THR A 43 35.63 -32.58 19.68
CA THR A 43 34.99 -31.48 18.96
C THR A 43 35.14 -30.17 19.74
N PRO A 44 35.42 -29.03 19.08
CA PRO A 44 35.61 -27.76 19.77
C PRO A 44 34.27 -27.31 20.41
N LEU A 45 34.28 -27.15 21.73
CA LEU A 45 33.21 -26.49 22.47
C LEU A 45 33.16 -25.02 22.04
N LEU A 46 32.29 -24.73 21.08
CA LEU A 46 31.94 -23.38 20.67
C LEU A 46 31.38 -22.62 21.88
N GLY A 47 32.21 -21.73 22.44
CA GLY A 47 31.79 -20.69 23.38
C GLY A 47 30.87 -19.66 22.73
N ARG A 48 29.64 -20.05 22.43
CA ARG A 48 28.50 -19.15 22.21
C ARG A 48 27.42 -19.48 23.24
N SER A 49 27.54 -18.90 24.43
CA SER A 49 26.47 -18.86 25.43
C SER A 49 26.71 -17.67 26.36
N ILE A 50 26.37 -16.48 25.88
CA ILE A 50 26.09 -15.31 26.74
C ILE A 50 24.65 -14.88 26.48
N SER A 51 23.71 -15.72 26.92
CA SER A 51 22.29 -15.38 27.05
C SER A 51 21.60 -16.37 27.98
N SER A 52 22.04 -16.45 29.25
CA SER A 52 21.32 -17.24 30.28
C SER A 52 21.74 -16.84 31.71
N GLN A 53 21.67 -15.55 32.04
CA GLN A 53 21.85 -15.06 33.41
C GLN A 53 20.59 -14.42 34.01
N PHE A 54 19.40 -14.91 33.65
CA PHE A 54 18.20 -14.74 34.48
C PHE A 54 17.30 -15.98 34.41
N PRO A 55 17.36 -16.88 35.39
CA PRO A 55 16.33 -17.88 35.65
C PRO A 55 15.31 -17.30 36.63
N GLY A 56 14.02 -17.24 36.26
CA GLY A 56 12.94 -17.15 37.26
C GLY A 56 11.99 -15.95 37.20
N THR A 57 11.56 -15.48 36.02
CA THR A 57 10.31 -14.71 35.91
C THR A 57 9.52 -15.17 34.68
N PRO A 58 8.31 -15.74 34.84
CA PRO A 58 7.47 -16.10 33.71
C PRO A 58 6.90 -14.81 33.12
N GLY A 59 7.55 -14.26 32.09
CA GLY A 59 7.06 -13.04 31.44
C GLY A 59 8.06 -12.30 30.52
N SER A 60 9.34 -12.68 30.50
CA SER A 60 10.37 -11.93 29.75
C SER A 60 10.81 -12.57 28.42
N PHE A 61 9.86 -13.13 27.67
CA PHE A 61 9.97 -13.24 26.20
C PHE A 61 9.34 -12.03 25.48
N ARG A 62 8.97 -10.97 26.22
CA ARG A 62 8.38 -9.73 25.70
C ARG A 62 9.43 -8.64 25.46
N GLY A 63 10.35 -8.88 24.52
CA GLY A 63 11.26 -7.85 24.00
C GLY A 63 10.72 -7.11 22.76
N SER A 64 9.67 -7.64 22.13
CA SER A 64 8.96 -7.07 20.99
C SER A 64 7.75 -7.97 20.70
N GLU A 65 6.61 -7.75 21.36
CA GLU A 65 5.40 -8.46 20.95
C GLU A 65 4.95 -7.94 19.58
N PRO A 66 4.60 -8.80 18.61
CA PRO A 66 4.06 -8.36 17.32
C PRO A 66 2.75 -7.58 17.48
N GLU A 67 2.09 -7.71 18.64
CA GLU A 67 0.89 -6.97 19.06
C GLU A 67 1.10 -5.45 19.22
N ASP A 68 2.33 -4.95 19.12
CA ASP A 68 2.64 -3.51 19.18
C ASP A 68 2.80 -2.85 17.80
N VAL A 69 2.54 -3.59 16.71
CA VAL A 69 2.63 -3.08 15.33
C VAL A 69 1.27 -3.16 14.64
N VAL A 70 0.76 -2.00 14.21
CA VAL A 70 -0.47 -1.92 13.41
C VAL A 70 -0.09 -1.87 11.93
N VAL A 71 -0.71 -2.73 11.13
CA VAL A 71 -0.53 -2.78 9.68
C VAL A 71 -1.73 -2.10 9.03
N TYR A 72 -1.48 -1.12 8.18
CA TYR A 72 -2.45 -0.48 7.30
C TYR A 72 -2.13 -0.85 5.87
N GLU A 73 -3.11 -1.28 5.11
CA GLU A 73 -2.98 -1.53 3.68
C GLU A 73 -3.90 -0.57 2.93
N LEU A 74 -3.28 0.27 2.11
CA LEU A 74 -3.95 1.32 1.35
C LEU A 74 -4.21 0.86 -0.07
N ASP A 75 -5.46 0.86 -0.49
CA ASP A 75 -5.87 0.57 -1.87
C ASP A 75 -6.76 1.71 -2.41
N ALA A 76 -7.04 1.70 -3.70
CA ALA A 76 -7.79 2.75 -4.38
C ALA A 76 -9.26 2.83 -3.92
N ARG A 77 -9.86 1.73 -3.45
CA ARG A 77 -11.29 1.67 -3.01
C ARG A 77 -11.50 1.24 -1.57
N GLN A 78 -10.44 0.84 -0.89
CA GLN A 78 -10.53 0.39 0.49
C GLN A 78 -9.23 0.63 1.22
N ILE A 79 -9.34 0.68 2.54
CA ILE A 79 -8.21 0.63 3.46
C ILE A 79 -8.46 -0.51 4.46
N SER A 80 -7.52 -1.43 4.55
CA SER A 80 -7.53 -2.54 5.51
C SER A 80 -6.59 -2.23 6.66
N ALA A 81 -6.91 -2.76 7.84
CA ALA A 81 -6.01 -2.68 8.99
C ALA A 81 -6.13 -3.90 9.92
N GLY A 82 -5.04 -4.18 10.63
CA GLY A 82 -4.95 -5.26 11.61
C GLY A 82 -3.65 -5.19 12.41
N PHE A 83 -3.49 -6.10 13.37
CA PHE A 83 -2.24 -6.21 14.12
C PHE A 83 -1.26 -7.16 13.40
N ALA A 84 0.03 -6.87 13.50
CA ALA A 84 1.03 -7.82 13.02
C ALA A 84 0.93 -9.12 13.82
N GLY A 85 1.07 -10.25 13.14
CA GLY A 85 0.93 -11.58 13.75
C GLY A 85 -0.48 -12.18 13.62
N GLU A 86 -1.48 -11.39 13.23
CA GLU A 86 -2.80 -11.93 12.89
C GLU A 86 -2.83 -12.53 11.47
N SER A 87 -3.66 -13.56 11.29
CA SER A 87 -3.77 -14.28 10.00
C SER A 87 -4.56 -13.51 8.94
N ARG A 88 -5.34 -12.50 9.35
CA ARG A 88 -6.17 -11.67 8.47
C ARG A 88 -6.31 -10.27 9.04
N ALA A 89 -6.54 -9.29 8.18
CA ALA A 89 -6.93 -7.94 8.61
C ALA A 89 -8.18 -8.02 9.52
N ARG A 90 -8.18 -7.22 10.60
CA ARG A 90 -9.35 -7.08 11.50
C ARG A 90 -10.49 -6.36 10.81
N CYS A 91 -10.16 -5.34 10.01
CA CYS A 91 -11.15 -4.53 9.34
C CYS A 91 -10.74 -4.16 7.92
N ILE A 92 -11.76 -3.94 7.10
CA ILE A 92 -11.66 -3.43 5.74
C ILE A 92 -12.71 -2.32 5.61
N VAL A 93 -12.26 -1.08 5.55
CA VAL A 93 -13.12 0.08 5.34
C VAL A 93 -13.14 0.40 3.86
N ARG A 94 -14.32 0.36 3.25
CA ARG A 94 -14.51 0.70 1.83
C ARG A 94 -14.89 2.16 1.68
N PHE A 95 -14.31 2.82 0.69
CA PHE A 95 -14.67 4.19 0.37
C PHE A 95 -16.02 4.20 -0.36
N THR A 96 -16.94 4.96 0.20
CA THR A 96 -18.28 5.17 -0.33
C THR A 96 -18.50 6.65 -0.60
N PRO A 97 -19.49 7.02 -1.45
CA PRO A 97 -19.82 8.41 -1.70
C PRO A 97 -20.14 9.19 -0.41
N GLU A 98 -20.71 8.52 0.57
CA GLU A 98 -21.05 9.08 1.88
C GLU A 98 -19.80 9.47 2.68
N MET A 99 -18.69 8.73 2.51
CA MET A 99 -17.42 9.01 3.17
C MET A 99 -16.82 10.35 2.73
N GLY A 100 -17.16 10.83 1.53
CA GLY A 100 -16.71 12.12 1.00
C GLY A 100 -17.60 13.31 1.40
N ARG A 101 -18.76 13.07 2.04
CA ARG A 101 -19.66 14.14 2.47
C ARG A 101 -19.19 14.77 3.78
N ARG A 102 -19.60 16.02 4.00
CA ARG A 102 -19.37 16.68 5.30
C ARG A 102 -20.31 16.10 6.34
N ALA A 103 -19.81 15.91 7.56
CA ALA A 103 -20.68 15.54 8.68
C ALA A 103 -21.75 16.62 8.86
N GLY A 104 -23.03 16.21 8.92
CA GLY A 104 -24.16 17.13 8.96
C GLY A 104 -24.62 17.65 7.58
N ASP A 105 -24.11 17.10 6.48
CA ASP A 105 -24.68 17.34 5.16
C ASP A 105 -25.98 16.55 4.99
N TYR A 106 -27.09 17.13 5.48
CA TYR A 106 -28.43 16.55 5.40
C TYR A 106 -29.14 16.87 4.07
N ARG A 107 -28.42 17.36 3.05
CA ARG A 107 -29.04 17.76 1.77
C ARG A 107 -29.81 16.61 1.12
N GLU A 108 -29.39 15.36 1.30
CA GLU A 108 -30.15 14.21 0.80
C GLU A 108 -31.55 14.07 1.41
N TYR A 109 -31.76 14.57 2.63
CA TYR A 109 -33.05 14.53 3.33
C TYR A 109 -33.89 15.80 3.15
N ASP A 110 -33.37 16.81 2.44
CA ASP A 110 -34.15 18.01 2.12
C ASP A 110 -35.19 17.66 1.06
N VAL A 111 -36.46 17.95 1.33
CA VAL A 111 -37.60 17.71 0.42
C VAL A 111 -37.43 18.49 -0.90
N ARG A 112 -36.68 19.61 -0.87
CA ARG A 112 -36.35 20.42 -2.05
C ARG A 112 -35.09 19.96 -2.76
N TYR A 113 -34.39 18.94 -2.24
CA TYR A 113 -33.24 18.35 -2.91
C TYR A 113 -33.72 17.54 -4.10
N ASP A 114 -33.66 18.16 -5.28
CA ASP A 114 -33.98 17.46 -6.50
C ASP A 114 -32.88 16.43 -6.79
N ARG A 115 -33.14 15.15 -6.46
CA ARG A 115 -32.27 14.01 -6.82
C ARG A 115 -31.93 13.98 -8.31
N ARG A 116 -32.72 14.65 -9.16
CA ARG A 116 -32.43 14.81 -10.60
C ARG A 116 -31.29 15.80 -10.87
N ASN A 117 -31.08 16.79 -9.99
CA ASN A 117 -29.95 17.72 -10.07
C ASN A 117 -28.66 17.14 -9.45
N ALA A 118 -28.76 16.14 -8.57
CA ALA A 118 -27.60 15.34 -8.16
C ALA A 118 -26.99 14.55 -9.35
N LYS A 119 -27.81 14.26 -10.38
CA LYS A 119 -27.32 13.74 -11.67
C LYS A 119 -26.51 14.77 -12.47
N SER A 120 -26.37 16.02 -12.02
CA SER A 120 -25.38 16.98 -12.55
C SER A 120 -23.92 16.58 -12.25
N SER A 121 -23.74 15.46 -11.54
CA SER A 121 -22.53 14.62 -11.60
C SER A 121 -22.28 13.96 -12.97
N LYS A 122 -22.90 14.43 -14.06
CA LYS A 122 -22.60 14.00 -15.44
C LYS A 122 -21.14 14.22 -15.87
N ARG A 123 -20.36 14.98 -15.10
CA ARG A 123 -18.91 15.16 -15.29
C ARG A 123 -18.05 14.09 -14.61
N LYS A 124 -18.62 13.31 -13.70
CA LYS A 124 -17.87 12.34 -12.90
C LYS A 124 -17.89 10.98 -13.63
N GLY A 125 -16.71 10.44 -13.90
CA GLY A 125 -16.56 9.16 -14.58
C GLY A 125 -17.12 7.99 -13.75
N TRP A 126 -17.34 6.87 -14.42
CA TRP A 126 -17.96 5.71 -13.77
C TRP A 126 -17.12 5.19 -12.58
N GLY A 127 -17.77 5.01 -11.43
CA GLY A 127 -17.16 4.44 -10.23
C GLY A 127 -16.32 5.41 -9.39
N GLU A 128 -16.13 6.65 -9.82
CA GLU A 128 -15.27 7.65 -9.16
C GLU A 128 -15.76 8.10 -7.78
N ASP A 129 -17.04 7.91 -7.44
CA ASP A 129 -17.55 8.20 -6.08
C ASP A 129 -17.11 7.15 -5.05
N TYR A 130 -16.66 5.99 -5.50
CA TYR A 130 -16.23 4.86 -4.68
C TYR A 130 -14.71 4.67 -4.70
N GLU A 131 -13.98 5.69 -5.16
CA GLU A 131 -12.52 5.69 -5.27
C GLU A 131 -11.97 6.74 -4.30
N LEU A 132 -11.02 6.35 -3.47
CA LEU A 132 -10.23 7.29 -2.67
C LEU A 132 -9.30 8.09 -3.58
N TYR A 133 -8.63 7.41 -4.52
CA TYR A 133 -7.68 8.06 -5.42
C TYR A 133 -7.57 7.41 -6.80
N ARG A 134 -7.11 8.23 -7.74
CA ARG A 134 -6.79 7.83 -9.11
C ARG A 134 -5.28 7.84 -9.33
N THR A 135 -4.73 6.67 -9.60
CA THR A 135 -3.30 6.45 -9.86
C THR A 135 -2.84 7.06 -11.19
N LEU A 136 -3.75 7.13 -12.17
CA LEU A 136 -3.43 7.60 -13.53
C LEU A 136 -3.45 9.12 -13.68
N ASP A 137 -4.35 9.81 -12.97
CA ASP A 137 -4.50 11.27 -13.07
C ASP A 137 -4.84 11.90 -11.71
N LEU A 138 -3.82 12.48 -11.09
CA LEU A 138 -3.96 13.26 -9.86
C LEU A 138 -4.29 14.74 -10.10
N ARG A 139 -4.17 15.26 -11.32
CA ARG A 139 -4.28 16.70 -11.58
C ARG A 139 -5.69 17.22 -11.32
N ASN A 140 -6.67 16.37 -11.60
CA ASN A 140 -8.09 16.66 -11.42
C ASN A 140 -8.62 16.15 -10.08
N GLN A 141 -7.74 15.77 -9.16
CA GLN A 141 -8.11 15.22 -7.87
C GLN A 141 -7.78 16.19 -6.73
N ASP A 142 -8.77 16.44 -5.88
CA ASP A 142 -8.60 17.22 -4.66
C ASP A 142 -7.94 16.36 -3.56
N LEU A 143 -6.64 16.60 -3.32
CA LEU A 143 -5.89 15.92 -2.27
C LEU A 143 -6.36 16.28 -0.85
N GLY A 144 -7.00 17.45 -0.68
CA GLY A 144 -7.59 17.83 0.60
C GLY A 144 -8.75 16.90 0.95
N LEU A 145 -9.62 16.63 -0.02
CA LEU A 145 -10.72 15.66 0.15
C LEU A 145 -10.20 14.24 0.42
N VAL A 146 -9.13 13.81 -0.23
CA VAL A 146 -8.47 12.51 0.04
C VAL A 146 -7.96 12.46 1.47
N THR A 147 -7.34 13.55 1.94
CA THR A 147 -6.84 13.66 3.31
C THR A 147 -7.97 13.50 4.32
N ASP A 148 -9.07 14.23 4.13
CA ASP A 148 -10.25 14.17 5.01
C ASP A 148 -10.90 12.77 5.03
N GLN A 149 -11.03 12.14 3.86
CA GLN A 149 -11.59 10.79 3.74
C GLN A 149 -10.72 9.74 4.43
N LEU A 150 -9.40 9.82 4.23
CA LEU A 150 -8.45 8.91 4.84
C LEU A 150 -8.39 9.12 6.36
N GLU A 151 -8.41 10.37 6.84
CA GLU A 151 -8.47 10.67 8.27
C GLU A 151 -9.74 10.09 8.90
N ARG A 152 -10.89 10.27 8.26
CA ARG A 152 -12.15 9.66 8.71
C ARG A 152 -12.05 8.13 8.75
N ALA A 153 -11.47 7.51 7.73
CA ALA A 153 -11.29 6.06 7.68
C ALA A 153 -10.38 5.55 8.81
N VAL A 154 -9.25 6.23 9.06
CA VAL A 154 -8.33 5.87 10.15
C VAL A 154 -9.03 6.03 11.50
N ARG A 155 -9.81 7.08 11.71
CA ARG A 155 -10.60 7.25 12.94
C ARG A 155 -11.59 6.09 13.14
N THR A 156 -12.34 5.71 12.11
CA THR A 156 -13.26 4.56 12.14
C THR A 156 -12.53 3.26 12.45
N ILE A 157 -11.37 3.03 11.82
CA ILE A 157 -10.53 1.84 12.08
C ILE A 157 -10.10 1.80 13.55
N HIS A 158 -9.62 2.91 14.11
CA HIS A 158 -9.14 2.96 15.49
C HIS A 158 -10.26 2.80 16.51
N ALA A 159 -11.37 3.52 16.32
CA ALA A 159 -12.49 3.53 17.26
C ALA A 159 -13.29 2.22 17.22
N ASP A 160 -13.66 1.76 16.02
CA ASP A 160 -14.65 0.68 15.88
C ASP A 160 -13.99 -0.70 15.79
N SER A 161 -12.82 -0.79 15.14
CA SER A 161 -12.24 -2.08 14.76
C SER A 161 -11.03 -2.50 15.60
N LEU A 162 -10.03 -1.63 15.73
CA LEU A 162 -8.79 -1.94 16.45
C LEU A 162 -8.91 -1.67 17.95
N GLN A 163 -9.85 -0.81 18.36
CA GLN A 163 -10.10 -0.42 19.75
C GLN A 163 -8.80 -0.05 20.48
N LEU A 164 -8.00 0.79 19.81
CA LEU A 164 -6.68 1.15 20.29
C LEU A 164 -6.77 2.04 21.51
N ASP A 165 -6.03 1.68 22.56
CA ASP A 165 -5.78 2.57 23.69
C ASP A 165 -4.85 3.73 23.25
N SER A 166 -4.69 4.71 24.12
CA SER A 166 -3.76 5.84 24.03
C SER A 166 -2.27 5.47 23.89
N LYS A 167 -1.93 4.18 23.87
CA LYS A 167 -0.55 3.69 23.70
C LYS A 167 -0.08 3.94 22.26
N THR A 168 1.09 4.54 22.13
CA THR A 168 1.74 4.74 20.83
C THR A 168 2.24 3.41 20.28
N LEU A 169 1.73 3.02 19.11
CA LEU A 169 2.09 1.77 18.43
C LEU A 169 2.88 2.07 17.16
N LYS A 170 3.81 1.18 16.80
CA LYS A 170 4.50 1.30 15.51
C LYS A 170 3.50 1.00 14.40
N ALA A 171 3.64 1.67 13.27
CA ALA A 171 2.79 1.44 12.12
C ALA A 171 3.58 0.88 10.94
N VAL A 172 2.96 -0.01 10.17
CA VAL A 172 3.42 -0.43 8.85
C VAL A 172 2.38 0.02 7.84
N LEU A 173 2.77 0.84 6.88
CA LEU A 173 1.93 1.27 5.77
C LEU A 173 2.29 0.45 4.53
N VAL A 174 1.38 -0.42 4.13
CA VAL A 174 1.45 -1.22 2.91
C VAL A 174 0.81 -0.43 1.78
N VAL A 175 1.57 -0.22 0.70
CA VAL A 175 1.12 0.54 -0.47
C VAL A 175 1.33 -0.23 -1.77
N PRO A 176 0.53 0.04 -2.82
CA PRO A 176 0.80 -0.44 -4.15
C PRO A 176 2.15 0.07 -4.65
N SER A 177 2.82 -0.71 -5.50
CA SER A 177 4.20 -0.40 -5.89
C SER A 177 4.36 0.87 -6.74
N LEU A 178 3.31 1.35 -7.41
CA LEU A 178 3.32 2.60 -8.19
C LEU A 178 2.49 3.71 -7.54
N LEU A 179 2.31 3.70 -6.21
CA LEU A 179 1.60 4.76 -5.55
C LEU A 179 2.32 6.11 -5.76
N PRO A 180 1.66 7.13 -6.34
CA PRO A 180 2.25 8.44 -6.52
C PRO A 180 2.70 9.08 -5.20
N THR A 181 3.86 9.74 -5.22
CA THR A 181 4.45 10.40 -4.04
C THR A 181 3.50 11.38 -3.33
N PRO A 182 2.68 12.20 -4.02
CA PRO A 182 1.74 13.09 -3.33
C PRO A 182 0.71 12.35 -2.47
N LEU A 183 0.25 11.16 -2.91
CA LEU A 183 -0.68 10.34 -2.14
C LEU A 183 0.00 9.68 -0.95
N LEU A 184 1.25 9.25 -1.11
CA LEU A 184 2.04 8.73 -0.02
C LEU A 184 2.27 9.79 1.07
N ASP A 185 2.56 11.04 0.67
CA ASP A 185 2.69 12.18 1.59
C ASP A 185 1.38 12.44 2.36
N VAL A 186 0.23 12.44 1.68
CA VAL A 186 -1.08 12.54 2.33
C VAL A 186 -1.30 11.40 3.33
N ALA A 187 -1.00 10.16 2.96
CA ALA A 187 -1.18 9.00 3.85
C ALA A 187 -0.30 9.09 5.10
N LEU A 188 0.97 9.45 4.94
CA LEU A 188 1.89 9.64 6.06
C LEU A 188 1.47 10.80 6.95
N LYS A 189 1.06 11.93 6.36
CA LYS A 189 0.52 13.08 7.12
C LYS A 189 -0.66 12.67 7.97
N VAL A 190 -1.61 11.91 7.43
CA VAL A 190 -2.77 11.43 8.18
C VAL A 190 -2.33 10.52 9.34
N LEU A 191 -1.45 9.55 9.08
CA LEU A 191 -0.98 8.63 10.13
C LEU A 191 -0.24 9.35 11.26
N PHE A 192 0.65 10.29 10.94
CA PHE A 192 1.41 11.05 11.94
C PHE A 192 0.57 12.13 12.66
N SER A 193 -0.48 12.67 12.01
CA SER A 193 -1.35 13.68 12.64
C SER A 193 -2.44 13.07 13.52
N HIS A 194 -2.72 11.77 13.38
CA HIS A 194 -3.75 11.09 14.15
C HIS A 194 -3.40 11.04 15.65
N HIS A 195 -4.41 10.92 16.51
CA HIS A 195 -4.26 10.96 17.98
C HIS A 195 -3.22 9.95 18.53
N THR A 196 -3.12 8.78 17.90
CA THR A 196 -2.22 7.69 18.30
C THR A 196 -0.75 7.95 17.97
N GLN A 197 -0.45 8.95 17.14
CA GLN A 197 0.89 9.41 16.73
C GLN A 197 1.95 8.30 16.75
N PRO A 198 1.96 7.41 15.74
CA PRO A 198 2.88 6.29 15.72
C PRO A 198 4.33 6.81 15.75
N PRO A 199 5.20 6.28 16.64
CA PRO A 199 6.56 6.79 16.79
C PRO A 199 7.44 6.48 15.58
N SER A 200 7.00 5.52 14.75
CA SER A 200 7.64 5.15 13.50
C SER A 200 6.61 4.54 12.56
N VAL A 201 6.69 4.90 11.28
CA VAL A 201 5.91 4.30 10.19
C VAL A 201 6.88 3.65 9.20
N ALA A 202 6.79 2.33 9.02
CA ALA A 202 7.55 1.61 8.01
C ALA A 202 6.70 1.46 6.74
N ILE A 203 7.25 1.81 5.57
CA ILE A 203 6.53 1.71 4.31
C ILE A 203 6.96 0.42 3.62
N MET A 204 5.99 -0.39 3.21
CA MET A 204 6.22 -1.65 2.49
C MET A 204 5.38 -1.67 1.23
N THR A 205 5.86 -2.33 0.18
CA THR A 205 5.07 -2.50 -1.04
C THR A 205 4.32 -3.82 -1.03
N THR A 206 3.09 -3.81 -1.52
CA THR A 206 2.21 -4.98 -1.60
C THR A 206 2.86 -6.21 -2.27
N PRO A 207 3.62 -6.13 -3.39
CA PRO A 207 4.19 -7.32 -4.01
C PRO A 207 5.39 -7.89 -3.25
N VAL A 208 6.14 -7.06 -2.52
CA VAL A 208 7.21 -7.57 -1.65
C VAL A 208 6.59 -8.34 -0.48
N LEU A 209 5.54 -7.80 0.13
CA LEU A 209 4.83 -8.51 1.20
C LEU A 209 4.10 -9.75 0.70
N ALA A 210 3.54 -9.74 -0.51
CA ALA A 210 2.95 -10.93 -1.12
C ALA A 210 4.00 -12.04 -1.32
N THR A 211 5.22 -11.68 -1.74
CA THR A 211 6.34 -12.63 -1.90
C THR A 211 6.73 -13.25 -0.55
N VAL A 212 6.85 -12.41 0.49
CA VAL A 212 7.14 -12.86 1.86
C VAL A 212 6.01 -13.74 2.41
N GLY A 213 4.76 -13.33 2.20
CA GLY A 213 3.56 -14.08 2.63
C GLY A 213 3.43 -15.44 1.95
N ALA A 214 3.92 -15.57 0.71
CA ALA A 214 4.03 -16.84 0.00
C ALA A 214 5.21 -17.72 0.49
N GLY A 215 6.06 -17.22 1.40
CA GLY A 215 7.26 -17.92 1.87
C GLY A 215 8.37 -17.98 0.83
N LEU A 216 8.35 -17.09 -0.17
CA LEU A 216 9.33 -17.05 -1.26
C LEU A 216 10.35 -15.94 -1.04
N ARG A 217 11.54 -16.10 -1.63
CA ARG A 217 12.58 -15.06 -1.67
C ARG A 217 12.53 -14.24 -2.96
N ASP A 218 12.20 -14.93 -4.05
CA ASP A 218 12.11 -14.41 -5.41
C ASP A 218 10.73 -14.78 -5.98
N ALA A 219 10.05 -13.85 -6.64
CA ALA A 219 8.74 -14.10 -7.24
C ALA A 219 8.43 -13.11 -8.37
N LEU A 220 7.58 -13.54 -9.31
CA LEU A 220 6.93 -12.63 -10.26
C LEU A 220 5.50 -12.40 -9.78
N VAL A 221 5.25 -11.22 -9.23
CA VAL A 221 3.94 -10.86 -8.66
C VAL A 221 3.13 -10.10 -9.69
N VAL A 222 1.90 -10.56 -9.94
CA VAL A 222 0.93 -9.89 -10.82
C VAL A 222 -0.20 -9.35 -9.95
N GLU A 223 -0.18 -8.04 -9.69
CA GLU A 223 -1.24 -7.34 -8.98
C GLU A 223 -2.27 -6.83 -9.97
N VAL A 224 -3.51 -7.29 -9.84
CA VAL A 224 -4.65 -6.78 -10.61
C VAL A 224 -5.44 -5.85 -9.71
N GLY A 225 -5.12 -4.55 -9.77
CA GLY A 225 -5.76 -3.52 -8.96
C GLY A 225 -7.08 -3.02 -9.55
N TRP A 226 -7.57 -1.91 -8.99
CA TRP A 226 -8.78 -1.25 -9.48
C TRP A 226 -8.56 -0.52 -10.81
N GLU A 227 -7.60 0.40 -10.86
CA GLU A 227 -7.33 1.21 -12.06
C GLU A 227 -6.24 0.64 -12.96
N GLU A 228 -5.29 -0.09 -12.39
CA GLU A 228 -4.17 -0.65 -13.14
C GLU A 228 -3.83 -2.07 -12.68
N SER A 229 -3.26 -2.83 -13.61
CA SER A 229 -2.60 -4.09 -13.31
C SER A 229 -1.10 -3.90 -13.39
N VAL A 230 -0.39 -4.30 -12.35
CA VAL A 230 1.04 -4.10 -12.17
C VAL A 230 1.73 -5.46 -12.05
N VAL A 231 2.76 -5.67 -12.86
CA VAL A 231 3.61 -6.86 -12.78
C VAL A 231 4.94 -6.43 -12.19
N THR A 232 5.30 -7.00 -11.05
CA THR A 232 6.54 -6.70 -10.32
C THR A 232 7.36 -7.97 -10.16
N ALA A 233 8.58 -7.97 -10.70
CA ALA A 233 9.57 -8.99 -10.44
C ALA A 233 10.29 -8.65 -9.13
N VAL A 234 10.20 -9.53 -8.15
CA VAL A 234 10.84 -9.44 -6.84
C VAL A 234 12.00 -10.44 -6.82
N GLY A 235 13.20 -9.95 -6.50
CA GLY A 235 14.40 -10.74 -6.30
C GLY A 235 15.07 -10.37 -4.99
N GLU A 236 15.34 -11.35 -4.13
CA GLU A 236 15.91 -11.19 -2.80
C GLU A 236 15.14 -10.17 -1.94
N TYR A 237 13.80 -10.26 -1.96
CA TYR A 237 12.89 -9.32 -1.30
C TYR A 237 12.96 -7.86 -1.80
N LYS A 238 13.59 -7.62 -2.96
CA LYS A 238 13.69 -6.30 -3.59
C LYS A 238 12.93 -6.30 -4.92
N ALA A 239 12.19 -5.24 -5.20
CA ALA A 239 11.62 -5.04 -6.52
C ALA A 239 12.75 -4.78 -7.53
N VAL A 240 12.90 -5.67 -8.51
CA VAL A 240 13.94 -5.60 -9.55
C VAL A 240 13.41 -4.91 -10.79
N PHE A 241 12.19 -5.28 -11.20
CA PHE A 241 11.59 -4.78 -12.43
C PHE A 241 10.09 -4.67 -12.29
N GLN A 242 9.51 -3.69 -12.98
CA GLN A 242 8.09 -3.40 -12.88
C GLN A 242 7.49 -2.94 -14.21
N ARG A 243 6.30 -3.42 -14.53
CA ARG A 243 5.47 -2.94 -15.64
C ARG A 243 4.03 -2.74 -15.22
N ARG A 244 3.35 -1.80 -15.86
CA ARG A 244 1.94 -1.46 -15.62
C ARG A 244 1.10 -1.57 -16.88
N SER A 245 -0.18 -1.82 -16.69
CA SER A 245 -1.23 -1.78 -17.72
C SER A 245 -2.45 -1.08 -17.16
N VAL A 246 -3.16 -0.31 -17.99
CA VAL A 246 -4.44 0.34 -17.65
C VAL A 246 -5.64 -0.63 -17.69
N ARG A 247 -5.39 -1.91 -17.99
CA ARG A 247 -6.41 -2.96 -18.00
C ARG A 247 -6.51 -3.56 -16.60
N ALA A 248 -7.59 -3.29 -15.90
CA ALA A 248 -7.77 -3.62 -14.49
C ALA A 248 -9.26 -3.85 -14.16
N ALA A 249 -9.57 -4.03 -12.87
CA ALA A 249 -10.93 -4.36 -12.43
C ALA A 249 -11.97 -3.30 -12.84
N LYS A 250 -11.60 -2.01 -12.88
CA LYS A 250 -12.50 -0.91 -13.32
C LYS A 250 -13.02 -1.13 -14.74
N MET A 251 -12.17 -1.59 -15.66
CA MET A 251 -12.55 -1.89 -17.04
C MET A 251 -13.51 -3.08 -17.10
N VAL A 252 -13.24 -4.14 -16.35
CA VAL A 252 -14.10 -5.34 -16.31
C VAL A 252 -15.48 -5.01 -15.76
N VAL A 253 -15.55 -4.26 -14.65
CA VAL A 253 -16.82 -3.85 -14.04
C VAL A 253 -17.58 -2.89 -14.96
N HIS A 254 -16.89 -2.01 -15.68
CA HIS A 254 -17.54 -1.11 -16.65
C HIS A 254 -18.13 -1.87 -17.85
N GLU A 255 -17.41 -2.84 -18.41
CA GLU A 255 -17.95 -3.67 -19.49
C GLU A 255 -19.10 -4.55 -19.02
N MET A 256 -19.02 -5.12 -17.81
CA MET A 256 -20.14 -5.86 -17.21
C MET A 256 -21.37 -4.96 -17.03
N ALA A 257 -21.20 -3.71 -16.59
CA ALA A 257 -22.31 -2.76 -16.46
C ALA A 257 -23.01 -2.53 -17.81
N LYS A 258 -22.27 -2.36 -18.91
CA LYS A 258 -22.85 -2.22 -20.26
C LYS A 258 -23.64 -3.46 -20.69
N VAL A 259 -23.10 -4.65 -20.42
CA VAL A 259 -23.80 -5.91 -20.72
C VAL A 259 -25.11 -5.97 -19.95
N LEU A 260 -25.09 -5.66 -18.65
CA LEU A 260 -26.30 -5.66 -17.82
C LEU A 260 -27.33 -4.61 -18.25
N GLU A 261 -26.89 -3.40 -18.61
CA GLU A 261 -27.77 -2.35 -19.15
C GLU A 261 -28.44 -2.79 -20.45
N LEU A 262 -27.70 -3.49 -21.32
CA LEU A 262 -28.20 -3.99 -22.57
C LEU A 262 -29.22 -5.12 -22.38
N GLU A 263 -28.96 -6.07 -21.47
CA GLU A 263 -29.92 -7.12 -21.14
C GLU A 263 -31.18 -6.57 -20.44
N ALA A 264 -31.04 -5.57 -19.56
CA ALA A 264 -32.18 -4.90 -18.95
C ALA A 264 -33.08 -4.25 -20.01
N TYR A 265 -32.48 -3.59 -21.01
CA TYR A 265 -33.22 -2.99 -22.12
C TYR A 265 -33.93 -4.03 -23.00
N ARG A 266 -33.32 -5.20 -23.22
CA ARG A 266 -33.98 -6.31 -23.93
C ARG A 266 -35.19 -6.83 -23.15
N GLN A 267 -35.05 -7.04 -21.84
CA GLN A 267 -36.17 -7.49 -21.00
C GLN A 267 -37.34 -6.48 -20.99
N GLU A 268 -37.06 -5.18 -20.96
CA GLU A 268 -38.08 -4.15 -21.07
C GLU A 268 -38.80 -4.20 -22.42
N ARG A 269 -38.06 -4.40 -23.53
CA ARG A 269 -38.66 -4.56 -24.87
C ARG A 269 -39.50 -5.82 -25.00
N ASP A 270 -38.99 -6.97 -24.58
CA ASP A 270 -39.70 -8.24 -24.64
C ASP A 270 -40.95 -8.20 -23.75
N GLY A 271 -40.88 -7.53 -22.59
CA GLY A 271 -42.05 -7.30 -21.73
C GLY A 271 -43.11 -6.39 -22.36
N VAL A 272 -42.69 -5.36 -23.11
CA VAL A 272 -43.61 -4.47 -23.85
C VAL A 272 -44.25 -5.18 -25.04
N GLU A 273 -43.52 -6.01 -25.78
CA GLU A 273 -44.07 -6.81 -26.90
C GLU A 273 -45.07 -7.86 -26.41
N VAL A 274 -44.80 -8.52 -25.27
CA VAL A 274 -45.75 -9.47 -24.65
C VAL A 274 -47.04 -8.75 -24.22
N MET A 275 -46.95 -7.53 -23.68
CA MET A 275 -48.15 -6.76 -23.32
C MET A 275 -48.93 -6.24 -24.54
N ALA A 276 -48.25 -5.82 -25.60
CA ALA A 276 -48.89 -5.38 -26.84
C ALA A 276 -49.66 -6.54 -27.53
N ASN A 277 -49.04 -7.73 -27.59
CA ASN A 277 -49.68 -8.92 -28.16
C ASN A 277 -50.85 -9.43 -27.28
N ALA A 278 -50.77 -9.26 -25.96
CA ALA A 278 -51.86 -9.59 -25.05
C ALA A 278 -53.07 -8.65 -25.21
N SER A 279 -52.86 -7.36 -25.52
CA SER A 279 -53.95 -6.43 -25.80
C SER A 279 -54.65 -6.69 -27.14
N ASP A 280 -53.92 -7.12 -28.17
CA ASP A 280 -54.51 -7.45 -29.48
C ASP A 280 -55.30 -8.78 -29.45
N GLY A 281 -54.86 -9.76 -28.66
CA GLY A 281 -55.57 -11.04 -28.50
C GLY A 281 -56.91 -10.94 -27.75
N MET A 282 -57.12 -9.88 -26.96
CA MET A 282 -58.35 -9.71 -26.17
C MET A 282 -59.50 -9.06 -26.98
N VAL A 283 -59.19 -8.44 -28.12
CA VAL A 283 -60.18 -7.78 -28.99
C VAL A 283 -60.85 -8.78 -29.96
N GLN A 284 -60.25 -9.95 -30.20
CA GLN A 284 -60.74 -10.93 -31.19
C GLN A 284 -61.73 -11.98 -30.62
N THR A 285 -62.04 -11.99 -29.32
CA THR A 285 -62.95 -12.99 -28.70
C THR A 285 -64.37 -12.48 -28.43
N THR A 286 -64.75 -11.33 -28.97
CA THR A 286 -66.10 -10.76 -28.84
C THR A 286 -66.78 -10.67 -30.21
N GLU A 287 -67.09 -11.82 -30.82
CA GLU A 287 -68.12 -11.95 -31.86
C GLU A 287 -68.89 -13.26 -31.66
#